data_AF-A0A938QH65-F1
#
_entry.id   AF-A0A938QH65-F1
#
_cell.length_a   1.000
_cell.length_b   1.000
_cell.length_c   1.000
_cell.angle_alpha   90.00
_cell.angle_beta   90.00
_cell.angle_gamma   90.00
#
_symmetry.space_group_name_H-M   'P 1'
#
loop_
_entity.id
_entity.type
_entity.pdbx_description
1 polymer ?
#
loop_
_entity_poly.entity_id
_entity_poly.type
_entity_poly.pdbx_seq_one_letter_code
_entity_poly.pdbx_strand_id
1 'polypeptide(L)'
;MTAIRKKTREGKRELYFEDAQSLYLAGKGLEEIQDLLPVAAATLKRWHLEGQWEEKRRQVPVSSRWLGEALKGILREKAGKMLGKGDLKPQELEELTKLITLIDRMGSQGWDLRTAALEVMDHFSEFLRGWVTDPEELRRITTMMQEFFRKMEEEGEASR
;
A
#
# COMPACT_ATOMS: atom_id res chain seq x y z
N MET A 1 -34.76 19.71 -26.72
CA MET A 1 -34.09 18.43 -26.37
C MET A 1 -32.95 18.74 -25.41
N THR A 2 -33.21 18.63 -24.11
CA THR A 2 -32.27 19.06 -23.07
C THR A 2 -31.30 17.92 -22.77
N ALA A 3 -30.03 18.11 -23.08
CA ALA A 3 -28.99 17.12 -22.85
C ALA A 3 -28.78 16.92 -21.35
N ILE A 4 -29.15 15.74 -20.85
CA ILE A 4 -28.91 15.30 -19.48
C ILE A 4 -27.39 15.08 -19.32
N ARG A 5 -26.71 16.05 -18.70
CA ARG A 5 -25.29 15.95 -18.32
C ARG A 5 -25.15 14.84 -17.28
N LYS A 6 -24.42 13.77 -17.64
CA LYS A 6 -24.05 12.63 -16.77
C LYS A 6 -23.29 13.10 -15.52
N LYS A 7 -24.02 13.22 -14.40
CA LYS A 7 -23.48 13.44 -13.05
C LYS A 7 -23.39 12.08 -12.36
N THR A 8 -22.37 11.27 -12.65
CA THR A 8 -22.27 9.90 -12.10
C THR A 8 -20.84 9.35 -12.01
N ARG A 9 -19.82 10.21 -12.06
CA ARG A 9 -18.42 9.75 -12.14
C ARG A 9 -17.64 9.80 -10.82
N GLU A 10 -18.15 10.50 -9.81
CA GLU A 10 -17.50 10.60 -8.48
C GLU A 10 -17.82 9.40 -7.55
N GLY A 11 -19.03 8.84 -7.56
CA GLY A 11 -19.44 7.91 -6.50
C GLY A 11 -18.85 6.49 -6.51
N LYS A 12 -18.56 5.86 -7.65
CA LYS A 12 -18.15 4.43 -7.65
C LYS A 12 -16.66 4.22 -7.38
N ARG A 13 -15.81 5.16 -7.78
CA ARG A 13 -14.36 5.01 -7.59
C ARG A 13 -14.00 5.15 -6.12
N GLU A 14 -14.52 6.17 -5.45
CA GLU A 14 -14.30 6.40 -4.02
C GLU A 14 -14.74 5.22 -3.16
N LEU A 15 -15.85 4.57 -3.53
CA LEU A 15 -16.40 3.47 -2.75
C LEU A 15 -15.70 2.12 -2.96
N TYR A 16 -15.19 1.83 -4.16
CA TYR A 16 -14.79 0.47 -4.53
C TYR A 16 -13.36 0.33 -5.05
N PHE A 17 -12.65 1.43 -5.33
CA PHE A 17 -11.33 1.35 -5.94
C PHE A 17 -10.31 0.68 -5.01
N GLU A 18 -10.24 1.12 -3.75
CA GLU A 18 -9.29 0.57 -2.78
C GLU A 18 -9.60 -0.89 -2.43
N ASP A 19 -10.89 -1.21 -2.33
CA ASP A 19 -11.36 -2.57 -2.09
C ASP A 19 -10.99 -3.51 -3.24
N ALA A 20 -11.25 -3.09 -4.49
CA ALA A 20 -10.90 -3.84 -5.68
C ALA A 20 -9.38 -4.02 -5.80
N GLN A 21 -8.60 -2.96 -5.50
CA GLN A 21 -7.14 -3.05 -5.48
C GLN A 21 -6.66 -4.04 -4.43
N SER A 22 -7.19 -3.98 -3.20
CA SER A 22 -6.80 -4.87 -2.10
C SER A 22 -7.07 -6.34 -2.46
N LEU A 23 -8.24 -6.64 -3.04
CA LEU A 23 -8.59 -7.99 -3.51
C LEU A 23 -7.67 -8.46 -4.65
N TYR A 24 -7.28 -7.54 -5.54
CA TYR A 24 -6.31 -7.86 -6.58
C TYR A 24 -4.92 -8.12 -5.99
N LEU A 25 -4.44 -7.31 -5.06
CA LEU A 25 -3.14 -7.55 -4.42
C LEU A 25 -3.14 -8.88 -3.63
N ALA A 26 -4.31 -9.31 -3.12
CA ALA A 26 -4.52 -10.61 -2.50
C ALA A 26 -4.49 -11.83 -3.46
N GLY A 27 -4.33 -11.60 -4.76
CA GLY A 27 -4.18 -12.68 -5.76
C GLY A 27 -5.40 -12.96 -6.63
N LYS A 28 -6.54 -12.28 -6.43
CA LYS A 28 -7.75 -12.50 -7.25
C LYS A 28 -7.62 -11.97 -8.69
N GLY A 29 -8.27 -12.66 -9.62
CA GLY A 29 -8.50 -12.19 -10.99
C GLY A 29 -9.51 -11.03 -11.04
N LEU A 30 -9.52 -10.27 -12.14
CA LEU A 30 -10.48 -9.16 -12.31
C LEU A 30 -11.92 -9.68 -12.45
N GLU A 31 -12.07 -10.89 -13.03
CA GLU A 31 -13.33 -11.61 -13.16
C GLU A 31 -13.87 -11.99 -11.78
N GLU A 32 -13.04 -12.55 -10.90
CA GLU A 32 -13.44 -12.88 -9.53
C GLU A 32 -13.81 -11.64 -8.71
N ILE A 33 -13.11 -10.51 -8.93
CA ILE A 33 -13.42 -9.25 -8.25
C ILE A 33 -14.75 -8.67 -8.75
N GLN A 34 -15.08 -8.85 -10.02
CA GLN A 34 -16.36 -8.43 -10.59
C GLN A 34 -17.55 -9.16 -9.97
N ASP A 35 -17.38 -10.42 -9.58
CA ASP A 35 -18.44 -11.19 -8.90
C ASP A 35 -18.64 -10.74 -7.45
N LEU A 36 -17.61 -10.13 -6.84
CA LEU A 36 -17.62 -9.69 -5.46
C LEU A 36 -18.06 -8.23 -5.28
N LEU A 37 -17.82 -7.37 -6.26
CA LEU A 37 -18.08 -5.94 -6.19
C LEU A 37 -19.02 -5.48 -7.32
N PRO A 38 -19.92 -4.52 -7.09
CA PRO A 38 -20.87 -4.01 -8.10
C PRO A 38 -20.20 -3.05 -9.11
N VAL A 39 -19.08 -3.48 -9.69
CA VAL A 39 -18.22 -2.74 -10.63
C VAL A 39 -18.10 -3.52 -11.93
N ALA A 40 -18.36 -2.86 -13.06
CA ALA A 40 -18.29 -3.50 -14.37
C ALA A 40 -16.84 -3.86 -14.77
N ALA A 41 -16.65 -4.98 -15.49
CA ALA A 41 -15.36 -5.46 -15.99
C ALA A 41 -14.51 -4.37 -16.67
N ALA A 42 -15.14 -3.56 -17.52
CA ALA A 42 -14.45 -2.47 -18.23
C ALA A 42 -13.92 -1.39 -17.29
N THR A 43 -14.59 -1.16 -16.16
CA THR A 43 -14.13 -0.21 -15.14
C THR A 43 -12.98 -0.80 -14.32
N LEU A 44 -13.05 -2.08 -13.94
CA LEU A 44 -11.97 -2.78 -13.26
C LEU A 44 -10.70 -2.85 -14.11
N LYS A 45 -10.81 -3.18 -15.39
CA LYS A 45 -9.67 -3.15 -16.33
C LYS A 45 -9.01 -1.78 -16.41
N ARG A 46 -9.82 -0.71 -16.45
CA ARG A 46 -9.29 0.66 -16.45
C ARG A 46 -8.57 0.99 -15.14
N TRP A 47 -9.16 0.65 -13.99
CA TRP A 47 -8.55 0.89 -12.68
C TRP A 47 -7.28 0.08 -12.45
N HIS A 48 -7.24 -1.17 -12.94
CA HIS A 48 -6.06 -2.03 -12.90
C HIS A 48 -4.86 -1.39 -13.61
N LEU A 49 -5.07 -0.83 -14.80
CA LEU A 49 -4.05 -0.12 -15.56
C LEU A 49 -3.66 1.20 -14.89
N GLU A 50 -4.64 2.05 -14.56
CA GLU A 50 -4.41 3.37 -13.93
C GLU A 50 -3.71 3.25 -12.57
N GLY A 51 -4.05 2.22 -11.80
CA GLY A 51 -3.52 1.99 -10.45
C GLY A 51 -2.22 1.21 -10.43
N GLN A 52 -1.70 0.77 -11.59
CA GLN A 52 -0.50 -0.07 -11.72
C GLN A 52 -0.54 -1.29 -10.80
N TRP A 53 -1.69 -1.97 -10.74
CA TRP A 53 -1.91 -3.03 -9.74
C TRP A 53 -1.00 -4.24 -9.95
N GLU A 54 -0.61 -4.53 -11.19
CA GLU A 54 0.34 -5.60 -11.50
C GLU A 54 1.72 -5.35 -10.85
N GLU A 55 2.22 -4.11 -10.97
CA GLU A 55 3.49 -3.71 -10.38
C GLU A 55 3.42 -3.76 -8.84
N LYS A 56 2.33 -3.24 -8.27
CA LYS A 56 2.09 -3.33 -6.81
C LYS A 56 1.98 -4.77 -6.32
N ARG A 57 1.34 -5.67 -7.08
CA ARG A 57 1.21 -7.10 -6.74
C ARG A 57 2.59 -7.76 -6.67
N ARG A 58 3.50 -7.44 -7.59
CA ARG A 58 4.89 -7.95 -7.55
C ARG A 58 5.66 -7.49 -6.33
N GLN A 59 5.32 -6.33 -5.78
CA GLN A 59 5.96 -5.78 -4.59
C GLN A 59 5.38 -6.33 -3.28
N VAL A 60 4.24 -7.02 -3.29
CA VAL A 60 3.60 -7.59 -2.09
C VAL A 60 4.56 -8.46 -1.24
N PRO A 61 5.37 -9.37 -1.82
CA PRO A 61 6.26 -10.23 -1.01
C PRO A 61 7.42 -9.48 -0.34
N VAL A 62 7.76 -8.28 -0.83
CA VAL A 62 8.96 -7.53 -0.41
C VAL A 62 8.62 -6.20 0.26
N SER A 63 7.35 -5.82 0.31
CA SER A 63 6.88 -4.56 0.89
C SER A 63 5.79 -4.80 1.92
N SER A 64 6.09 -4.48 3.18
CA SER A 64 5.16 -4.56 4.30
C SER A 64 3.88 -3.75 4.07
N ARG A 65 3.99 -2.61 3.34
CA ARG A 65 2.85 -1.80 2.93
C ARG A 65 1.90 -2.56 2.00
N TRP A 66 2.43 -3.12 0.92
CA TRP A 66 1.61 -3.85 -0.06
C TRP A 66 1.13 -5.19 0.48
N LEU A 67 1.90 -5.82 1.36
CA LEU A 67 1.46 -6.96 2.15
C LEU A 67 0.25 -6.61 3.02
N GLY A 68 0.27 -5.46 3.71
CA GLY A 68 -0.87 -4.97 4.47
C GLY A 68 -2.12 -4.81 3.60
N GLU A 69 -2.00 -4.16 2.44
CA GLU A 69 -3.11 -4.00 1.50
C GLU A 69 -3.66 -5.33 0.95
N ALA A 70 -2.78 -6.30 0.67
CA ALA A 70 -3.19 -7.64 0.27
C ALA A 70 -3.94 -8.37 1.41
N LEU A 71 -3.47 -8.26 2.66
CA LEU A 71 -4.12 -8.85 3.83
C LEU A 71 -5.51 -8.25 4.07
N LYS A 72 -5.71 -6.95 3.82
CA LYS A 72 -7.05 -6.32 3.85
C LYS A 72 -7.99 -6.99 2.87
N GLY A 73 -7.53 -7.28 1.65
CA GLY A 73 -8.32 -7.98 0.63
C GLY A 73 -8.79 -9.36 1.12
N ILE A 74 -7.87 -10.16 1.67
CA ILE A 74 -8.17 -11.50 2.22
C ILE A 74 -9.18 -11.41 3.36
N LEU A 75 -9.00 -10.45 4.26
CA LEU A 75 -9.86 -10.28 5.42
C LEU A 75 -11.28 -9.86 5.02
N ARG A 76 -11.41 -8.94 4.06
CA ARG A 76 -12.71 -8.53 3.50
C ARG A 76 -13.44 -9.71 2.85
N GLU A 77 -12.76 -10.53 2.08
CA GLU A 77 -13.39 -11.71 1.48
C GLU A 77 -13.91 -12.68 2.55
N LYS A 78 -13.10 -12.96 3.58
CA LYS A 78 -13.52 -13.82 4.69
C LYS A 78 -14.71 -13.22 5.46
N ALA A 79 -14.67 -11.93 5.77
CA ALA A 79 -15.76 -11.22 6.43
C ALA A 79 -17.05 -11.25 5.60
N GLY A 80 -16.97 -11.01 4.28
CA GLY A 80 -18.12 -11.10 3.37
C GLY A 80 -18.75 -12.49 3.33
N LYS A 81 -17.93 -13.54 3.35
CA LYS A 81 -18.42 -14.94 3.44
C LYS A 81 -19.10 -15.23 4.78
N MET A 82 -18.63 -14.66 5.87
CA MET A 82 -19.24 -14.81 7.20
C MET A 82 -20.56 -14.05 7.29
N LEU A 83 -20.63 -12.82 6.75
CA LEU A 83 -21.87 -12.03 6.64
C LEU A 83 -22.94 -12.77 5.81
N GLY A 84 -22.56 -13.34 4.67
CA GLY A 84 -23.48 -14.07 3.79
C GLY A 84 -24.08 -15.33 4.41
N LYS A 85 -23.44 -15.89 5.46
CA LYS A 85 -23.96 -17.02 6.23
C LYS A 85 -24.90 -16.62 7.36
N GLY A 86 -25.03 -15.32 7.65
CA GLY A 86 -25.94 -14.79 8.67
C GLY A 86 -25.52 -15.04 10.10
N ASP A 87 -24.28 -15.49 10.34
CA ASP A 87 -23.87 -16.12 11.60
C ASP A 87 -22.68 -15.42 12.26
N LEU A 88 -22.51 -14.11 12.02
CA LEU A 88 -21.45 -13.34 12.66
C LEU A 88 -21.81 -13.01 14.11
N LYS A 89 -21.13 -13.67 15.04
CA LYS A 89 -21.23 -13.32 16.45
C LYS A 89 -20.54 -11.98 16.69
N PRO A 90 -21.00 -11.18 17.67
CA PRO A 90 -20.35 -9.91 18.02
C PRO A 90 -18.84 -10.04 18.30
N GLN A 91 -18.41 -11.18 18.84
CA GLN A 91 -17.01 -11.50 19.11
C GLN A 91 -16.18 -11.63 17.83
N GLU A 92 -16.72 -12.29 16.80
CA GLU A 92 -16.04 -12.47 15.52
C GLU A 92 -15.92 -11.13 14.77
N LEU A 93 -16.91 -10.25 14.90
CA LEU A 93 -16.86 -8.90 14.35
C LEU A 93 -15.80 -8.03 15.03
N GLU A 94 -15.65 -8.16 16.35
CA GLU A 94 -14.61 -7.47 17.11
C GLU A 94 -13.20 -7.95 16.73
N GLU A 95 -13.01 -9.26 16.58
CA GLU A 95 -11.76 -9.86 16.11
C GLU A 95 -11.39 -9.40 14.69
N LEU A 96 -12.35 -9.35 13.77
CA LEU A 96 -12.14 -8.81 12.43
C LEU A 96 -11.69 -7.35 12.48
N THR A 97 -12.31 -6.54 13.33
CA THR A 97 -11.95 -5.13 13.50
C THR A 97 -10.53 -4.98 14.04
N LYS A 98 -10.14 -5.79 15.04
CA LYS A 98 -8.77 -5.82 15.58
C LYS A 98 -7.75 -6.22 14.51
N LEU A 99 -8.07 -7.22 13.68
CA LEU A 99 -7.20 -7.63 12.58
C LEU A 99 -7.04 -6.52 11.54
N ILE A 100 -8.12 -5.82 11.17
CA ILE A 100 -8.04 -4.64 10.28
C ILE A 100 -7.11 -3.60 10.89
N THR A 101 -7.28 -3.24 12.16
CA THR A 101 -6.43 -2.24 12.84
C THR A 101 -4.96 -2.66 12.87
N LEU A 102 -4.66 -3.94 13.13
CA LEU A 102 -3.29 -4.45 13.11
C LEU A 102 -2.69 -4.44 11.70
N ILE A 103 -3.49 -4.75 10.68
CA ILE A 103 -3.07 -4.71 9.28
C ILE A 103 -2.85 -3.25 8.83
N ASP A 104 -3.72 -2.32 9.20
CA ASP A 104 -3.54 -0.89 8.97
C ASP A 104 -2.27 -0.38 9.63
N ARG A 105 -2.03 -0.81 10.87
CA ARG A 105 -0.80 -0.51 11.59
C ARG A 105 0.41 -1.11 10.89
N MET A 106 0.36 -2.35 10.40
CA MET A 106 1.44 -2.92 9.58
C MET A 106 1.61 -2.21 8.23
N GLY A 107 0.56 -1.69 7.61
CA GLY A 107 0.65 -0.97 6.33
C GLY A 107 1.18 0.46 6.47
N SER A 108 0.91 1.09 7.62
CA SER A 108 1.32 2.46 7.96
C SER A 108 2.62 2.55 8.77
N GLN A 109 2.95 1.51 9.54
CA GLN A 109 4.17 1.37 10.32
C GLN A 109 5.12 0.30 9.75
N GLY A 110 4.73 -0.35 8.64
CA GLY A 110 5.55 -1.33 7.96
C GLY A 110 6.69 -0.62 7.26
N TRP A 111 7.89 -0.88 7.76
CA TRP A 111 9.09 -0.08 7.57
C TRP A 111 9.06 1.19 8.44
N ASP A 112 9.75 1.15 9.58
CA ASP A 112 10.40 2.37 10.03
C ASP A 112 11.42 2.72 8.94
N LEU A 113 10.94 3.41 7.90
CA LEU A 113 11.71 3.86 6.74
C LEU A 113 12.97 4.56 7.23
N ARG A 114 12.87 5.21 8.39
CA ARG A 114 13.99 5.80 9.11
C ARG A 114 14.98 4.74 9.58
N THR A 115 14.55 3.72 10.32
CA THR A 115 15.46 2.66 10.81
C THR A 115 16.18 1.96 9.66
N ALA A 116 15.47 1.59 8.60
CA ALA A 116 16.12 0.91 7.50
C ALA A 116 16.95 1.84 6.61
N ALA A 117 16.55 3.10 6.46
CA ALA A 117 17.42 4.09 5.84
C ALA A 117 18.71 4.24 6.65
N LEU A 118 18.62 4.29 7.98
CA LEU A 118 19.78 4.35 8.87
C LEU A 118 20.66 3.10 8.75
N GLU A 119 20.09 1.90 8.67
CA GLU A 119 20.86 0.66 8.45
C GLU A 119 21.55 0.65 7.08
N VAL A 120 20.85 1.04 6.01
CA VAL A 120 21.45 1.15 4.67
C VAL A 120 22.56 2.20 4.66
N MET A 121 22.40 3.30 5.39
CA MET A 121 23.40 4.36 5.54
C MET A 121 24.64 3.88 6.27
N ASP A 122 24.48 3.08 7.31
CA ASP A 122 25.60 2.53 8.07
C ASP A 122 26.40 1.57 7.18
N HIS A 123 25.73 0.65 6.50
CA HIS A 123 26.35 -0.26 5.54
C HIS A 123 27.02 0.46 4.36
N PHE A 124 26.40 1.51 3.84
CA PHE A 124 26.98 2.29 2.75
C PHE A 124 28.19 3.12 3.22
N SER A 125 28.15 3.64 4.45
CA SER A 125 29.29 4.32 5.07
C SER A 125 30.48 3.38 5.29
N GLU A 126 30.21 2.13 5.70
CA GLU A 126 31.22 1.08 5.79
C GLU A 126 31.82 0.73 4.42
N PHE A 127 30.97 0.59 3.39
CA PHE A 127 31.42 0.38 2.01
C PHE A 127 32.36 1.50 1.55
N LEU A 128 31.97 2.77 1.76
CA LEU A 128 32.78 3.92 1.35
C LEU A 128 34.11 3.99 2.09
N ARG A 129 34.18 3.63 3.38
CA ARG A 129 35.45 3.55 4.12
C ARG A 129 36.42 2.51 3.55
N GLY A 130 35.90 1.46 2.91
CA GLY A 130 36.70 0.45 2.22
C GLY A 130 37.15 0.86 0.81
N TRP A 131 36.47 1.83 0.18
CA TRP A 131 36.66 2.17 -1.23
C TRP A 131 37.29 3.56 -1.47
N VAL A 132 36.99 4.53 -0.61
CA VAL A 132 37.44 5.93 -0.73
C VAL A 132 38.64 6.15 0.18
N THR A 133 39.80 6.38 -0.42
CA THR A 133 41.06 6.62 0.30
C THR A 133 41.30 8.08 0.64
N ASP A 134 40.63 9.03 -0.02
CA ASP A 134 40.72 10.47 0.29
C ASP A 134 39.75 10.85 1.43
N PRO A 135 40.26 11.32 2.58
CA PRO A 135 39.41 11.74 3.70
C PRO A 135 38.48 12.91 3.38
N GLU A 136 38.87 13.81 2.49
CA GLU A 136 38.04 14.97 2.12
C GLU A 136 36.87 14.55 1.21
N GLU A 137 37.12 13.66 0.25
CA GLU A 137 36.08 13.05 -0.57
C GLU A 137 35.08 12.26 0.26
N LEU A 138 35.55 11.42 1.19
CA LEU A 138 34.68 10.66 2.10
C LEU A 138 33.80 11.59 2.95
N ARG A 139 34.36 12.70 3.45
CA ARG A 139 33.61 13.71 4.20
C ARG A 139 32.54 14.36 3.34
N ARG A 140 32.84 14.75 2.10
CA ARG A 140 31.85 15.34 1.18
C ARG A 140 30.68 14.41 0.89
N ILE A 141 30.96 13.14 0.59
CA ILE A 141 29.93 12.14 0.32
C ILE A 141 29.05 11.95 1.55
N THR A 142 29.66 11.81 2.73
CA THR A 142 28.92 11.68 4.00
C THR A 142 28.01 12.88 4.26
N THR A 143 28.50 14.10 4.06
CA THR A 143 27.71 15.33 4.23
C THR A 143 26.54 15.39 3.24
N MET A 144 26.77 15.12 1.96
CA MET A 144 25.69 15.10 0.96
C MET A 144 24.59 14.12 1.33
N MET A 145 24.97 12.98 1.87
CA MET A 145 24.05 11.93 2.30
C MET A 145 23.19 12.39 3.48
N GLN A 146 23.80 13.01 4.50
CA GLN A 146 23.09 13.59 5.64
C GLN A 146 22.10 14.68 5.20
N GLU A 147 22.51 15.56 4.27
CA GLU A 147 21.67 16.63 3.73
C GLU A 147 20.48 16.09 2.93
N PHE A 148 20.69 15.06 2.11
CA PHE A 148 19.62 14.38 1.39
C PHE A 148 18.55 13.82 2.34
N PHE A 149 18.98 13.15 3.42
CA PHE A 149 18.04 12.60 4.40
C PHE A 149 17.33 13.65 5.23
N ARG A 150 18.02 14.74 5.64
CA ARG A 150 17.36 15.86 6.34
C ARG A 150 16.22 16.43 5.49
N LYS A 151 16.45 16.61 4.19
CA LYS A 151 15.41 17.08 3.27
C LYS A 151 14.24 16.10 3.14
N MET A 152 14.51 14.80 3.11
CA MET A 152 13.47 13.77 3.12
C MET A 152 12.65 13.76 4.44
N GLU A 153 13.28 14.04 5.59
CA GLU A 153 12.57 14.19 6.87
C GLU A 153 11.65 15.43 6.85
N GLU A 154 12.14 16.57 6.37
CA GLU A 154 11.37 17.83 6.25
C GLU A 154 10.14 17.68 5.31
N GLU A 155 10.30 16.98 4.17
CA GLU A 155 9.20 16.72 3.22
C GLU A 155 8.17 15.69 3.75
N GLY A 156 8.63 14.74 4.57
CA GLY A 156 7.79 13.72 5.20
C GLY A 156 6.93 14.24 6.35
N GLU A 157 7.41 15.22 7.11
CA GLU A 157 6.64 15.90 8.17
C GLU A 157 5.62 16.89 7.61
N ALA A 158 5.89 17.54 6.48
CA ALA A 158 4.96 18.45 5.81
C ALA A 158 3.75 17.75 5.15
N SER A 159 3.81 16.43 5.01
CA SER A 159 2.79 15.60 4.34
C SER A 159 1.90 14.80 5.31
N ARG A 160 2.04 15.01 6.63
CA ARG A 160 1.20 14.44 7.70
C ARG A 160 0.27 15.51 8.27
#